data_AF-A0A356B1W4-F1
#
_entry.id   AF-A0A356B1W4-F1
#
_cell.length_a   1.000
_cell.length_b   1.000
_cell.length_c   1.000
_cell.angle_alpha   90.00
_cell.angle_beta   90.00
_cell.angle_gamma   90.00
#
_symmetry.space_group_name_H-M   'P 1'
#
loop_
_entity.id
_entity.type
_entity.pdbx_description
1 polymer ?
#
loop_
_entity_poly.entity_id
_entity_poly.type
_entity_poly.pdbx_seq_one_letter_code
_entity_poly.pdbx_strand_id
1 'polypeptide(L)'
;MKVTELRDLLKQYEEDDLRLIIVEMYKSMPKNLREEKDTDSLVKDIQKVVQNRKAAKEPELVDVYRLKAQIELFIDYAYKQYYFAPNSYVHKKDRPKWRFMVKSFIKDLQQVPPDSPEGDIATDLLEKLFDMLCYGTHYYIFSTEDPFRSIGMEREELFDLVVSGKLRKGIKPEFIHSIVKSIVDNRYCAMINVLISNLKTPDARMMTIEQCILLKKELDLVKPVRKSNSQYVYDEKQDKWVKKVNRLVNI
;
A
#
# COMPACT_ATOMS: atom_id res chain seq x y z
N MET A 1 7.00 5.43 -31.62
CA MET A 1 8.14 6.34 -31.47
C MET A 1 8.17 6.88 -30.05
N LYS A 2 9.30 6.77 -29.36
CA LYS A 2 9.52 7.34 -28.01
C LYS A 2 9.72 8.85 -28.10
N VAL A 3 9.54 9.56 -26.99
CA VAL A 3 9.75 11.03 -26.93
C VAL A 3 11.19 11.42 -27.29
N THR A 4 12.17 10.57 -26.95
CA THR A 4 13.58 10.78 -27.30
C THR A 4 13.80 10.70 -28.81
N GLU A 5 13.25 9.66 -29.46
CA GLU A 5 13.30 9.48 -30.91
C GLU A 5 12.62 10.63 -31.66
N LEU A 6 11.47 11.10 -31.16
CA LEU A 6 10.79 12.26 -31.73
C LEU A 6 11.64 13.53 -31.64
N ARG A 7 12.31 13.77 -30.51
CA ARG A 7 13.18 14.95 -30.34
C ARG A 7 14.36 14.92 -31.32
N ASP A 8 14.94 13.75 -31.56
CA ASP A 8 16.06 13.63 -32.49
C ASP A 8 15.61 13.80 -33.95
N LEU A 9 14.40 13.37 -34.29
CA LEU A 9 13.80 13.61 -35.60
C LEU A 9 13.49 15.10 -35.82
N LEU A 10 12.94 15.79 -34.83
CA LEU A 10 12.60 17.22 -34.93
C LEU A 10 13.83 18.12 -35.11
N LYS A 11 15.04 17.69 -34.72
CA LYS A 11 16.28 18.43 -34.97
C LYS A 11 16.68 18.47 -36.45
N GLN A 12 16.11 17.62 -37.28
CA GLN A 12 16.44 17.51 -38.71
C GLN A 12 15.60 18.46 -39.58
N TYR A 13 14.60 19.12 -39.01
CA TYR A 13 13.68 20.01 -39.70
C TYR A 13 14.03 21.47 -39.44
N GLU A 14 13.84 22.31 -40.46
CA GLU A 14 13.93 23.75 -40.35
C GLU A 14 12.70 24.33 -39.60
N GLU A 15 12.83 25.55 -39.09
CA GLU A 15 11.79 26.17 -38.24
C GLU A 15 10.43 26.30 -38.96
N ASP A 16 10.44 26.59 -40.26
CA ASP A 16 9.22 26.70 -41.06
C ASP A 16 8.50 25.35 -41.21
N ASP A 17 9.26 24.27 -41.40
CA ASP A 17 8.70 22.92 -41.46
C ASP A 17 8.15 22.49 -40.09
N LEU A 18 8.82 22.87 -39.01
CA LEU A 18 8.32 22.63 -37.65
C LEU A 18 6.99 23.34 -37.39
N ARG A 19 6.82 24.58 -37.86
CA ARG A 19 5.54 25.30 -37.79
C ARG A 19 4.46 24.59 -38.58
N LEU A 20 4.77 24.11 -39.79
CA LEU A 20 3.83 23.36 -40.64
C LEU A 20 3.41 22.05 -39.97
N ILE A 21 4.35 21.30 -39.40
CA ILE A 21 4.09 20.06 -38.67
C ILE A 21 3.15 20.32 -37.50
N ILE A 22 3.38 21.37 -36.70
CA ILE A 22 2.51 21.72 -35.56
C ILE A 22 1.08 22.03 -36.03
N VAL A 23 0.92 22.76 -37.14
CA VAL A 23 -0.39 23.11 -37.70
C VAL A 23 -1.14 21.86 -38.16
N GLU A 24 -0.48 20.95 -38.87
CA GLU A 24 -1.11 19.70 -39.32
C GLU A 24 -1.42 18.74 -38.16
N MET A 25 -0.56 18.67 -37.15
CA MET A 25 -0.84 17.96 -35.89
C MET A 25 -2.06 18.56 -35.16
N TYR A 26 -2.17 19.88 -35.11
CA TYR A 26 -3.32 20.54 -34.51
C TYR A 26 -4.62 20.24 -35.28
N LYS A 27 -4.60 20.33 -36.63
CA LYS A 27 -5.75 20.03 -37.50
C LYS A 27 -6.23 18.57 -37.37
N SER A 28 -5.30 17.62 -37.29
CA SER A 28 -5.62 16.19 -37.20
C SER A 28 -6.24 15.76 -35.85
N MET A 29 -6.14 16.57 -34.80
CA MET A 29 -6.76 16.27 -33.50
C MET A 29 -8.28 16.52 -33.52
N PRO A 30 -9.13 15.59 -33.04
CA PRO A 30 -10.57 15.83 -32.85
C PRO A 30 -10.86 16.95 -31.84
N LYS A 31 -11.93 17.74 -32.06
CA LYS A 31 -12.27 18.92 -31.25
C LYS A 31 -12.44 18.60 -29.75
N ASN A 32 -13.14 17.52 -29.43
CA ASN A 32 -13.34 17.03 -28.05
C ASN A 32 -12.00 16.73 -27.34
N LEU A 33 -11.02 16.20 -28.06
CA LEU A 33 -9.69 15.90 -27.51
C LEU A 33 -8.87 17.18 -27.29
N ARG A 34 -9.07 18.21 -28.13
CA ARG A 34 -8.41 19.51 -27.97
C ARG A 34 -8.89 20.23 -26.70
N GLU A 35 -10.19 20.16 -26.44
CA GLU A 35 -10.84 20.73 -25.25
C GLU A 35 -10.42 19.96 -23.98
N GLU A 36 -10.46 18.62 -24.00
CA GLU A 36 -10.07 17.79 -22.84
C GLU A 36 -8.61 18.03 -22.42
N LYS A 37 -7.71 18.18 -23.40
CA LYS A 37 -6.27 18.37 -23.15
C LYS A 37 -5.83 19.83 -23.06
N ASP A 38 -6.78 20.77 -23.12
CA ASP A 38 -6.53 22.22 -23.17
C ASP A 38 -5.40 22.58 -24.16
N THR A 39 -5.49 22.01 -25.36
CA THR A 39 -4.43 22.10 -26.39
C THR A 39 -4.27 23.54 -26.88
N ASP A 40 -5.33 24.33 -26.83
CA ASP A 40 -5.33 25.74 -27.22
C ASP A 40 -4.45 26.58 -26.30
N SER A 41 -4.46 26.30 -24.99
CA SER A 41 -3.59 26.97 -24.02
C SER A 41 -2.12 26.59 -24.22
N LEU A 42 -1.84 25.35 -24.64
CA LEU A 42 -0.48 24.89 -24.96
C LEU A 42 0.12 25.64 -26.16
N VAL A 43 -0.68 25.88 -27.21
CA VAL A 43 -0.23 26.61 -28.40
C VAL A 43 -0.05 28.10 -28.10
N LYS A 44 -0.92 28.68 -27.26
CA LYS A 44 -0.87 30.11 -26.91
C LYS A 44 0.30 30.46 -25.99
N ASP A 45 0.64 29.61 -25.03
CA ASP A 45 1.71 29.89 -24.07
C ASP A 45 2.41 28.60 -23.59
N ILE A 46 3.33 28.13 -24.42
CA ILE A 46 4.12 26.93 -24.12
C ILE A 46 5.01 27.13 -22.89
N GLN A 47 5.48 28.35 -22.63
CA GLN A 47 6.38 28.63 -21.50
C GLN A 47 5.61 28.53 -20.19
N LYS A 48 4.40 29.09 -20.10
CA LYS A 48 3.53 28.96 -18.93
C LYS A 48 3.10 27.51 -18.70
N VAL A 49 2.82 26.74 -19.75
CA VAL A 49 2.48 25.31 -19.58
C VAL A 49 3.69 24.48 -19.16
N VAL A 50 4.88 24.74 -19.71
CA VAL A 50 6.13 24.06 -19.29
C VAL A 50 6.54 24.47 -17.88
N GLN A 51 6.37 25.74 -17.52
CA GLN A 51 6.59 26.24 -16.16
C GLN A 51 5.58 25.64 -15.19
N ASN A 52 4.28 25.62 -15.51
CA ASN A 52 3.25 24.97 -14.69
C ASN A 52 3.47 23.45 -14.56
N ARG A 53 3.99 22.78 -15.60
CA ARG A 53 4.39 21.36 -15.52
C ARG A 53 5.65 21.13 -14.69
N LYS A 54 6.57 22.10 -14.65
CA LYS A 54 7.75 22.09 -13.78
C LYS A 54 7.43 22.56 -12.35
N ALA A 55 6.35 23.32 -12.17
CA ALA A 55 5.89 23.90 -10.92
C ALA A 55 4.69 23.16 -10.28
N ALA A 56 4.18 22.10 -10.91
CA ALA A 56 3.20 21.20 -10.29
C ALA A 56 3.94 19.97 -9.73
N LYS A 57 3.90 19.65 -8.44
CA LYS A 57 2.84 19.89 -7.45
C LYS A 57 3.41 20.58 -6.20
N GLU A 58 2.89 21.75 -5.83
CA GLU A 58 2.61 21.90 -4.39
C GLU A 58 1.67 20.73 -4.04
N PRO A 59 1.99 19.93 -3.01
CA PRO A 59 1.13 18.83 -2.64
C PRO A 59 -0.24 19.42 -2.32
N GLU A 60 -1.21 19.15 -3.18
CA GLU A 60 -2.62 19.28 -2.84
C GLU A 60 -2.75 18.56 -1.50
N LEU A 61 -3.06 19.32 -0.44
CA LEU A 61 -3.08 18.78 0.92
C LEU A 61 -3.91 17.49 0.90
N VAL A 62 -3.27 16.38 1.24
CA VAL A 62 -3.93 15.07 1.19
C VAL A 62 -5.07 15.11 2.19
N ASP A 63 -6.30 15.10 1.68
CA ASP A 63 -7.49 14.98 2.51
C ASP A 63 -7.57 13.53 3.03
N VAL A 64 -7.06 13.34 4.25
CA VAL A 64 -6.97 12.04 4.90
C VAL A 64 -8.35 11.42 5.14
N TYR A 65 -9.39 12.22 5.35
CA TYR A 65 -10.75 11.70 5.58
C TYR A 65 -11.39 11.20 4.30
N ARG A 66 -11.19 11.91 3.18
CA ARG A 66 -11.60 11.42 1.86
C ARG A 66 -10.82 10.17 1.47
N LEU A 67 -9.51 10.17 1.71
CA LEU A 67 -8.63 9.03 1.45
C LEU A 67 -9.03 7.80 2.28
N LYS A 68 -9.36 8.00 3.56
CA LYS A 68 -9.90 6.97 4.46
C LYS A 68 -11.12 6.27 3.86
N ALA A 69 -12.12 7.04 3.45
CA ALA A 69 -13.36 6.47 2.89
C ALA A 69 -13.08 5.64 1.62
N GLN A 70 -12.17 6.10 0.76
CA GLN A 70 -11.77 5.37 -0.44
C GLN A 70 -11.04 4.06 -0.13
N ILE A 71 -10.09 4.10 0.82
CA ILE A 71 -9.32 2.92 1.22
C ILE A 71 -10.23 1.90 1.89
N GLU A 72 -11.12 2.32 2.80
CA GLU A 72 -12.03 1.41 3.50
C GLU A 72 -13.00 0.72 2.53
N LEU A 73 -13.54 1.46 1.54
CA LEU A 73 -14.35 0.86 0.48
C LEU A 73 -13.54 -0.11 -0.40
N PHE A 74 -12.30 0.27 -0.74
CA PHE A 74 -11.41 -0.60 -1.52
C PHE A 74 -11.13 -1.92 -0.79
N ILE A 75 -10.84 -1.86 0.51
CA ILE A 75 -10.56 -3.02 1.36
C ILE A 75 -11.80 -3.91 1.47
N ASP A 76 -12.99 -3.32 1.67
CA ASP A 76 -14.26 -4.07 1.67
C ASP A 76 -14.46 -4.83 0.35
N TYR A 77 -14.22 -4.17 -0.79
CA TYR A 77 -14.32 -4.80 -2.11
C TYR A 77 -13.28 -5.91 -2.32
N ALA A 78 -12.08 -5.74 -1.76
CA ALA A 78 -11.05 -6.76 -1.79
C ALA A 78 -11.47 -8.01 -1.01
N TYR A 79 -11.94 -7.86 0.23
CA TYR A 79 -12.41 -9.00 1.02
C TYR A 79 -13.66 -9.68 0.43
N LYS A 80 -14.52 -8.93 -0.27
CA LYS A 80 -15.63 -9.47 -1.07
C LYS A 80 -15.20 -10.11 -2.40
N GLN A 81 -13.89 -10.18 -2.66
CA GLN A 81 -13.27 -10.76 -3.86
C GLN A 81 -13.67 -10.08 -5.16
N TYR A 82 -14.15 -8.83 -5.11
CA TYR A 82 -14.60 -8.11 -6.31
C TYR A 82 -13.45 -7.79 -7.30
N TYR A 83 -12.21 -7.77 -6.83
CA TYR A 83 -11.04 -7.63 -7.69
C TYR A 83 -10.55 -8.95 -8.31
N PHE A 84 -11.09 -10.09 -7.87
CA PHE A 84 -10.76 -11.42 -8.39
C PHE A 84 -11.90 -11.98 -9.25
N ALA A 85 -13.10 -12.09 -8.69
CA ALA A 85 -14.23 -12.79 -9.29
C ALA A 85 -15.15 -11.86 -10.12
N PRO A 86 -15.94 -12.40 -11.08
CA PRO A 86 -17.00 -11.67 -11.75
C PRO A 86 -18.02 -11.04 -10.78
N ASN A 87 -18.30 -9.75 -10.93
CA ASN A 87 -19.25 -9.00 -10.12
C ASN A 87 -19.70 -7.72 -10.84
N SER A 88 -20.72 -7.03 -10.30
CA SER A 88 -21.31 -5.79 -10.84
C SER A 88 -20.61 -4.50 -10.36
N TYR A 89 -19.79 -4.58 -9.32
CA TYR A 89 -19.16 -3.41 -8.68
C TYR A 89 -17.82 -3.03 -9.34
N VAL A 90 -17.01 -4.03 -9.70
CA VAL A 90 -15.69 -3.87 -10.32
C VAL A 90 -15.67 -4.57 -11.68
N HIS A 91 -15.66 -3.75 -12.73
CA HIS A 91 -15.57 -4.22 -14.10
C HIS A 91 -14.25 -4.97 -14.36
N LYS A 92 -14.30 -5.98 -15.23
CA LYS A 92 -13.15 -6.82 -15.59
C LYS A 92 -11.91 -6.02 -16.00
N LYS A 93 -12.08 -4.90 -16.71
CA LYS A 93 -11.00 -4.00 -17.14
C LYS A 93 -10.30 -3.26 -15.99
N ASP A 94 -11.01 -3.06 -14.87
CA ASP A 94 -10.55 -2.28 -13.73
C ASP A 94 -9.99 -3.16 -12.62
N ARG A 95 -10.34 -4.46 -12.60
CA ARG A 95 -9.79 -5.44 -11.64
C ARG A 95 -8.27 -5.40 -11.54
N PRO A 96 -7.48 -5.47 -12.63
CA PRO A 96 -6.02 -5.45 -12.53
C PRO A 96 -5.43 -4.10 -12.07
N LYS A 97 -6.25 -3.05 -11.98
CA LYS A 97 -5.81 -1.73 -11.53
C LYS A 97 -5.70 -1.61 -10.01
N TRP A 98 -6.17 -2.61 -9.26
CA TRP A 98 -6.07 -2.68 -7.80
C TRP A 98 -4.66 -2.34 -7.31
N ARG A 99 -3.62 -2.85 -8.00
CA ARG A 99 -2.21 -2.63 -7.64
C ARG A 99 -1.78 -1.16 -7.74
N PHE A 100 -2.30 -0.44 -8.73
CA PHE A 100 -2.01 0.99 -8.90
C PHE A 100 -2.75 1.82 -7.85
N MET A 101 -3.97 1.41 -7.48
CA MET A 101 -4.74 2.06 -6.41
C MET A 101 -4.03 1.93 -5.08
N VAL A 102 -3.65 0.70 -4.67
CA VAL A 102 -2.90 0.45 -3.43
C VAL A 102 -1.59 1.23 -3.42
N LYS A 103 -0.84 1.23 -4.52
CA LYS A 103 0.42 1.99 -4.63
C LYS A 103 0.19 3.51 -4.46
N SER A 104 -0.89 4.04 -5.04
CA SER A 104 -1.24 5.46 -4.84
C SER A 104 -1.61 5.73 -3.39
N PHE A 105 -2.46 4.88 -2.79
CA PHE A 105 -2.89 5.04 -1.40
C PHE A 105 -1.69 5.07 -0.45
N ILE A 106 -0.75 4.13 -0.57
CA ILE A 106 0.46 4.13 0.27
C ILE A 106 1.26 5.42 0.09
N LYS A 107 1.45 5.88 -1.15
CA LYS A 107 2.17 7.12 -1.45
C LYS A 107 1.47 8.37 -0.89
N ASP A 108 0.14 8.41 -0.93
CA ASP A 108 -0.64 9.53 -0.43
C ASP A 108 -0.66 9.54 1.11
N LEU A 109 -0.74 8.37 1.75
CA LEU A 109 -0.62 8.24 3.21
C LEU A 109 0.76 8.65 3.73
N GLN A 110 1.84 8.36 3.01
CA GLN A 110 3.20 8.78 3.36
C GLN A 110 3.41 10.30 3.31
N GLN A 111 2.56 11.04 2.58
CA GLN A 111 2.62 12.51 2.52
C GLN A 111 1.98 13.17 3.75
N VAL A 112 1.21 12.42 4.54
CA VAL A 112 0.58 12.94 5.76
C VAL A 112 1.66 13.15 6.84
N PRO A 113 1.77 14.34 7.43
CA PRO A 113 2.71 14.57 8.53
C PRO A 113 2.44 13.61 9.69
N PRO A 114 3.43 12.82 10.12
CA PRO A 114 3.19 11.76 11.12
C PRO A 114 2.86 12.32 12.51
N ASP A 115 3.28 13.55 12.81
CA ASP A 115 3.03 14.21 14.09
C ASP A 115 1.67 14.95 14.12
N SER A 116 0.91 14.97 13.02
CA SER A 116 -0.44 15.54 13.01
C SER A 116 -1.48 14.58 13.62
N PRO A 117 -2.67 15.08 14.01
CA PRO A 117 -3.80 14.21 14.36
C PRO A 117 -4.18 13.25 13.23
N GLU A 118 -3.96 13.64 11.97
CA GLU A 118 -4.25 12.78 10.81
C GLU A 118 -3.17 11.70 10.60
N GLY A 119 -1.97 11.88 11.16
CA GLY A 119 -0.89 10.89 11.09
C GLY A 119 -1.26 9.54 11.72
N ASP A 120 -2.09 9.54 12.77
CA ASP A 120 -2.61 8.28 13.36
C ASP A 120 -3.56 7.59 12.40
N ILE A 121 -4.47 8.35 11.80
CA ILE A 121 -5.41 7.84 10.80
C ILE A 121 -4.63 7.26 9.61
N ALA A 122 -3.57 7.95 9.16
CA ALA A 122 -2.75 7.48 8.07
C ALA A 122 -2.03 6.16 8.40
N THR A 123 -1.51 6.04 9.63
CA THR A 123 -0.85 4.82 10.13
C THR A 123 -1.84 3.65 10.22
N ASP A 124 -3.04 3.89 10.74
CA ASP A 124 -4.09 2.88 10.82
C ASP A 124 -4.51 2.39 9.42
N LEU A 125 -4.57 3.30 8.44
CA LEU A 125 -4.88 2.94 7.05
C LEU A 125 -3.75 2.14 6.38
N LEU A 126 -2.49 2.47 6.67
CA LEU A 126 -1.35 1.68 6.22
C LEU A 126 -1.41 0.26 6.79
N GLU A 127 -1.76 0.11 8.08
CA GLU A 127 -1.93 -1.21 8.71
C GLU A 127 -3.04 -2.01 8.04
N LYS A 128 -4.22 -1.42 7.84
CA LYS A 128 -5.34 -2.09 7.16
C LYS A 128 -4.97 -2.55 5.75
N LEU A 129 -4.23 -1.74 5.00
CA LEU A 129 -3.73 -2.12 3.67
C LEU A 129 -2.72 -3.26 3.76
N PHE A 130 -1.80 -3.20 4.71
CA PHE A 130 -0.81 -4.24 4.95
C PHE A 130 -1.46 -5.60 5.30
N ASP A 131 -2.41 -5.62 6.23
CA ASP A 131 -3.12 -6.84 6.63
C ASP A 131 -3.91 -7.43 5.46
N MET A 132 -4.57 -6.58 4.66
CA MET A 132 -5.28 -7.01 3.46
C MET A 132 -4.34 -7.62 2.41
N LEU A 133 -3.16 -7.03 2.19
CA LEU A 133 -2.17 -7.60 1.28
C LEU A 133 -1.61 -8.93 1.81
N CYS A 134 -1.34 -9.03 3.12
CA CYS A 134 -0.94 -10.30 3.73
C CYS A 134 -2.02 -11.36 3.60
N TYR A 135 -3.30 -11.01 3.81
CA TYR A 135 -4.42 -11.89 3.54
C TYR A 135 -4.43 -12.36 2.08
N GLY A 136 -4.19 -11.45 1.14
CA GLY A 136 -4.09 -11.76 -0.29
C GLY A 136 -2.93 -12.68 -0.69
N THR A 137 -1.93 -12.88 0.15
CA THR A 137 -0.87 -13.89 -0.08
C THR A 137 -1.32 -15.31 0.25
N HIS A 138 -2.43 -15.47 0.98
CA HIS A 138 -2.96 -16.75 1.41
C HIS A 138 -4.34 -17.06 0.82
N TYR A 139 -5.05 -16.04 0.34
CA TYR A 139 -6.41 -16.13 -0.18
C TYR A 139 -6.55 -15.35 -1.48
N TYR A 140 -7.33 -15.88 -2.42
CA TYR A 140 -7.55 -15.27 -3.72
C TYR A 140 -8.55 -14.10 -3.66
N ILE A 141 -8.08 -12.95 -3.15
CA ILE A 141 -8.79 -11.67 -3.25
C ILE A 141 -8.33 -10.84 -4.46
N PHE A 142 -7.17 -11.18 -5.03
CA PHE A 142 -6.61 -10.64 -6.26
C PHE A 142 -6.17 -11.76 -7.18
N SER A 143 -6.00 -11.45 -8.47
CA SER A 143 -5.48 -12.39 -9.47
C SER A 143 -3.95 -12.51 -9.43
N THR A 144 -3.39 -12.73 -8.24
CA THR A 144 -1.95 -12.92 -8.01
C THR A 144 -1.73 -13.73 -6.74
N GLU A 145 -0.65 -14.49 -6.69
CA GLU A 145 -0.19 -15.19 -5.47
C GLU A 145 0.71 -14.29 -4.61
N ASP A 146 1.22 -13.20 -5.18
CA ASP A 146 2.10 -12.25 -4.51
C ASP A 146 1.62 -10.79 -4.71
N PRO A 147 0.73 -10.31 -3.83
CA PRO A 147 0.23 -8.94 -3.87
C PRO A 147 1.33 -7.89 -3.68
N PHE A 148 2.32 -8.16 -2.83
CA PHE A 148 3.42 -7.23 -2.53
C PHE A 148 4.29 -6.99 -3.77
N ARG A 149 4.70 -8.07 -4.45
CA ARG A 149 5.41 -7.97 -5.72
C ARG A 149 4.59 -7.26 -6.81
N SER A 150 3.27 -7.40 -6.78
CA SER A 150 2.37 -6.78 -7.77
C SER A 150 2.26 -5.26 -7.62
N ILE A 151 2.39 -4.74 -6.39
CA ILE A 151 2.46 -3.29 -6.11
C ILE A 151 3.90 -2.75 -6.23
N GLY A 152 4.89 -3.65 -6.24
CA GLY A 152 6.32 -3.31 -6.36
C GLY A 152 6.87 -2.71 -5.07
N MET A 153 6.50 -3.28 -3.93
CA MET A 153 6.96 -2.91 -2.59
C MET A 153 7.18 -4.19 -1.79
N GLU A 154 8.28 -4.24 -1.03
CA GLU A 154 8.58 -5.39 -0.19
C GLU A 154 7.66 -5.42 1.04
N ARG A 155 7.38 -6.62 1.55
CA ARG A 155 6.48 -6.79 2.69
C ARG A 155 7.02 -6.12 3.95
N GLU A 156 8.32 -6.26 4.17
CA GLU A 156 9.09 -5.68 5.27
C GLU A 156 9.09 -4.15 5.19
N GLU A 157 9.19 -3.59 3.98
CA GLU A 157 9.18 -2.15 3.74
C GLU A 157 7.83 -1.56 4.17
N LEU A 158 6.71 -2.16 3.75
CA LEU A 158 5.38 -1.68 4.15
C LEU A 158 5.16 -1.86 5.67
N PHE A 159 5.62 -2.98 6.23
CA PHE A 159 5.47 -3.22 7.67
C PHE A 159 6.28 -2.22 8.52
N ASP A 160 7.48 -1.85 8.08
CA ASP A 160 8.31 -0.86 8.75
C ASP A 160 7.62 0.51 8.84
N LEU A 161 6.89 0.91 7.79
CA LEU A 161 6.07 2.13 7.81
C LEU A 161 4.98 2.08 8.89
N VAL A 162 4.30 0.94 9.04
CA VAL A 162 3.26 0.74 10.06
C VAL A 162 3.87 0.79 11.47
N VAL A 163 4.95 0.03 11.70
CA VAL A 163 5.62 -0.05 13.00
C VAL A 163 6.20 1.31 13.40
N SER A 164 6.91 1.97 12.49
CA SER A 164 7.51 3.28 12.75
C SER A 164 6.47 4.36 12.98
N GLY A 165 5.32 4.32 12.29
CA GLY A 165 4.17 5.19 12.54
C GLY A 165 3.62 5.01 13.96
N LYS A 166 3.32 3.77 14.36
CA LYS A 166 2.73 3.45 15.68
C LYS A 166 3.64 3.83 16.85
N LEU A 167 4.95 3.60 16.71
CA LEU A 167 5.90 3.82 17.81
C LEU A 167 6.35 5.29 17.94
N ARG A 168 6.09 6.13 16.94
CA ARG A 168 6.58 7.52 16.91
C ARG A 168 5.95 8.42 17.97
N LYS A 169 4.66 8.24 18.30
CA LYS A 169 3.94 9.01 19.34
C LYS A 169 4.16 8.50 20.76
N GLY A 170 5.16 7.64 20.95
CA GLY A 170 5.49 7.01 22.22
C GLY A 170 5.14 5.52 22.21
N ILE A 171 5.88 4.79 23.04
CA ILE A 171 5.82 3.34 23.09
C ILE A 171 4.82 2.96 24.17
N LYS A 172 3.65 2.48 23.74
CA LYS A 172 2.55 2.04 24.60
C LYS A 172 2.35 0.53 24.49
N PRO A 173 1.93 -0.14 25.59
CA PRO A 173 1.64 -1.57 25.58
C PRO A 173 0.65 -1.98 24.49
N GLU A 174 -0.42 -1.19 24.30
CA GLU A 174 -1.47 -1.38 23.28
C GLU A 174 -0.89 -1.53 21.86
N PHE A 175 0.04 -0.65 21.50
CA PHE A 175 0.64 -0.58 20.17
C PHE A 175 1.57 -1.75 19.94
N ILE A 176 2.41 -2.07 20.92
CA ILE A 176 3.29 -3.23 20.88
C ILE A 176 2.47 -4.51 20.77
N HIS A 177 1.41 -4.66 21.57
CA HIS A 177 0.53 -5.83 21.50
C HIS A 177 -0.06 -6.00 20.11
N SER A 178 -0.61 -4.92 19.52
CA SER A 178 -1.16 -4.93 18.16
C SER A 178 -0.12 -5.32 17.11
N ILE A 179 1.11 -4.80 17.20
CA ILE A 179 2.20 -5.12 16.27
C ILE A 179 2.60 -6.60 16.41
N VAL A 180 2.83 -7.08 17.63
CA VAL A 180 3.20 -8.48 17.90
C VAL A 180 2.10 -9.42 17.42
N LYS A 181 0.84 -9.09 17.66
CA LYS A 181 -0.31 -9.84 17.15
C LYS A 181 -0.31 -9.91 15.62
N SER A 182 -0.11 -8.79 14.93
CA SER A 182 -0.02 -8.77 13.46
C SER A 182 1.13 -9.67 12.94
N ILE A 183 2.29 -9.70 13.59
CA ILE A 183 3.42 -10.59 13.24
C ILE A 183 3.04 -12.07 13.39
N VAL A 184 2.30 -12.38 14.45
CA VAL A 184 1.83 -13.73 14.75
C VAL A 184 0.78 -14.19 13.73
N ASP A 185 -0.20 -13.35 13.45
CA ASP A 185 -1.31 -13.64 12.52
C ASP A 185 -0.82 -13.78 11.07
N ASN A 186 0.06 -12.89 10.63
CA ASN A 186 0.63 -12.90 9.28
C ASN A 186 1.74 -13.95 9.09
N ARG A 187 2.13 -14.66 10.15
CA ARG A 187 3.04 -15.82 10.14
C ARG A 187 4.40 -15.61 9.46
N TYR A 188 4.80 -14.37 9.19
CA TYR A 188 6.05 -14.06 8.50
C TYR A 188 7.18 -13.69 9.47
N CYS A 189 8.30 -14.40 9.46
CA CYS A 189 9.33 -14.29 10.50
C CYS A 189 10.25 -13.07 10.32
N ALA A 190 10.44 -12.58 9.10
CA ALA A 190 11.30 -11.43 8.86
C ALA A 190 10.73 -10.12 9.46
N MET A 191 9.41 -10.04 9.68
CA MET A 191 8.78 -8.91 10.41
C MET A 191 9.28 -8.77 11.85
N ILE A 192 9.77 -9.84 12.46
CA ILE A 192 10.37 -9.78 13.81
C ILE A 192 11.60 -8.86 13.79
N ASN A 193 12.42 -8.97 12.75
CA ASN A 193 13.62 -8.13 12.61
C ASN A 193 13.24 -6.65 12.44
N VAL A 194 12.15 -6.37 11.71
CA VAL A 194 11.59 -5.02 11.53
C VAL A 194 11.10 -4.44 12.86
N LEU A 195 10.42 -5.23 13.69
CA LEU A 195 10.04 -4.79 15.03
C LEU A 195 11.29 -4.49 15.88
N ILE A 196 12.26 -5.40 15.94
CA ILE A 196 13.50 -5.23 16.71
C ILE A 196 14.26 -3.97 16.28
N SER A 197 14.36 -3.69 14.98
CA SER A 197 15.06 -2.49 14.48
C SER A 197 14.40 -1.18 14.89
N ASN A 198 13.09 -1.19 15.14
CA ASN A 198 12.34 -0.03 15.62
C ASN A 198 12.38 0.13 17.15
N LEU A 199 12.71 -0.92 17.91
CA LEU A 199 12.83 -0.89 19.38
C LEU A 199 14.21 -0.39 19.83
N LYS A 200 14.37 0.94 19.78
CA LYS A 200 15.66 1.61 20.05
C LYS A 200 16.05 1.67 21.53
N THR A 201 15.08 1.61 22.46
CA THR A 201 15.33 1.73 23.90
C THR A 201 15.22 0.38 24.62
N PRO A 202 15.97 0.16 25.72
CA PRO A 202 15.83 -1.04 26.55
C PRO A 202 14.41 -1.24 27.08
N ASP A 203 13.76 -0.16 27.52
CA ASP A 203 12.39 -0.20 28.05
C ASP A 203 11.39 -0.68 27.01
N ALA A 204 11.54 -0.25 25.75
CA ALA A 204 10.69 -0.70 24.65
C ALA A 204 10.83 -2.20 24.38
N ARG A 205 12.06 -2.72 24.49
CA ARG A 205 12.34 -4.16 24.34
C ARG A 205 11.71 -4.94 25.48
N MET A 206 11.84 -4.46 26.72
CA MET A 206 11.23 -5.10 27.88
C MET A 206 9.71 -5.15 27.76
N MET A 207 9.09 -4.02 27.39
CA MET A 207 7.65 -3.95 27.14
C MET A 207 7.21 -4.90 26.02
N THR A 208 8.02 -5.07 24.98
CA THR A 208 7.76 -6.04 23.90
C THR A 208 7.76 -7.47 24.42
N ILE A 209 8.75 -7.84 25.23
CA ILE A 209 8.82 -9.17 25.86
C ILE A 209 7.58 -9.43 26.71
N GLU A 210 7.19 -8.45 27.54
CA GLU A 210 5.98 -8.55 28.37
C GLU A 210 4.72 -8.78 27.52
N GLN A 211 4.54 -8.01 26.44
CA GLN A 211 3.39 -8.19 25.54
C GLN A 211 3.43 -9.52 24.80
N CYS A 212 4.61 -10.01 24.41
CA CYS A 212 4.76 -11.36 23.84
C CYS A 212 4.33 -12.45 24.84
N ILE A 213 4.70 -12.31 26.12
CA ILE A 213 4.30 -13.25 27.18
C ILE A 213 2.78 -13.21 27.41
N LEU A 214 2.19 -12.02 27.44
CA LEU A 214 0.73 -11.85 27.57
C LEU A 214 -0.01 -12.50 26.41
N LEU A 215 0.40 -12.20 25.17
CA LEU A 215 -0.19 -12.81 23.99
C LEU A 215 -0.03 -14.35 24.04
N LYS A 216 1.14 -14.86 24.40
CA LYS A 216 1.33 -16.32 24.57
C LYS A 216 0.31 -16.93 25.53
N LYS A 217 0.07 -16.28 26.68
CA LYS A 217 -0.95 -16.74 27.65
C LYS A 217 -2.36 -16.72 27.06
N GLU A 218 -2.74 -15.66 26.35
CA GLU A 218 -4.04 -15.58 25.67
C GLU A 218 -4.23 -16.73 24.68
N LEU A 219 -3.18 -17.07 23.94
CA LEU A 219 -3.22 -18.16 22.97
C LEU A 219 -3.24 -19.54 23.63
N ASP A 220 -2.51 -19.73 24.74
CA ASP A 220 -2.53 -20.98 25.52
C ASP A 220 -3.91 -21.24 26.17
N LEU A 221 -4.71 -20.19 26.41
CA LEU A 221 -6.09 -20.31 26.90
C LEU A 221 -7.08 -20.76 25.81
N VAL A 222 -6.73 -20.61 24.52
CA VAL A 222 -7.53 -21.12 23.40
C VAL A 222 -7.34 -22.64 23.29
N LYS A 223 -8.13 -23.39 24.06
CA LYS A 223 -8.15 -24.86 23.97
C LYS A 223 -8.57 -25.30 22.55
N PRO A 224 -7.90 -26.30 21.94
CA PRO A 224 -8.33 -26.81 20.64
C PRO A 224 -9.76 -27.34 20.75
N VAL A 225 -10.63 -26.91 19.82
CA VAL A 225 -11.99 -27.41 19.71
C VAL A 225 -11.92 -28.91 19.43
N ARG A 226 -12.35 -29.73 20.39
CA ARG A 226 -12.50 -31.19 20.21
C ARG A 226 -13.58 -31.42 19.15
N LYS A 227 -13.20 -31.65 17.89
CA LYS A 227 -14.10 -32.25 16.92
C LYS A 227 -14.21 -33.75 17.20
N SER A 228 -15.43 -34.16 17.54
CA SER A 228 -15.82 -35.57 17.68
C SER A 228 -15.61 -36.29 16.35
N ASN A 229 -14.97 -37.45 16.46
CA ASN A 229 -14.78 -38.53 15.47
C ASN A 229 -13.81 -38.32 14.30
N SER A 230 -12.72 -39.11 14.38
CA SER A 230 -11.99 -39.72 13.26
C SER A 230 -11.32 -38.80 12.24
N GLN A 231 -10.30 -38.05 12.68
CA GLN A 231 -9.00 -37.97 12.01
C GLN A 231 -8.14 -37.04 12.86
N TYR A 232 -6.99 -37.52 13.34
CA TYR A 232 -5.94 -36.61 13.79
C TYR A 232 -5.46 -35.85 12.55
N VAL A 233 -6.10 -34.73 12.24
CA VAL A 233 -5.46 -33.72 11.42
C VAL A 233 -4.41 -33.10 12.34
N TYR A 234 -3.17 -33.55 12.19
CA TYR A 234 -2.01 -32.82 12.70
C TYR A 234 -2.11 -31.40 12.15
N ASP A 235 -2.57 -30.45 12.97
CA ASP A 235 -2.57 -29.06 12.58
C ASP A 235 -1.14 -28.54 12.72
N GLU A 236 -0.29 -28.85 11.74
CA GLU A 236 1.05 -28.29 11.60
C GLU A 236 1.06 -26.75 11.75
N LYS A 237 -0.09 -26.08 11.50
CA LYS A 237 -0.22 -24.64 11.69
C LYS A 237 -0.15 -24.28 13.17
N GLN A 238 -0.76 -25.04 14.08
CA GLN A 238 -0.75 -24.73 15.51
C GLN A 238 0.64 -24.98 16.13
N ASP A 239 1.33 -26.04 15.72
CA ASP A 239 2.67 -26.37 16.25
C ASP A 239 3.78 -25.40 15.74
N LYS A 240 3.76 -25.02 14.46
CA LYS A 240 4.65 -23.94 13.95
C LYS A 240 4.34 -22.58 14.60
N TRP A 241 3.09 -22.35 14.98
CA TRP A 241 2.62 -21.11 15.58
C TRP A 241 3.04 -20.97 17.05
N VAL A 242 2.92 -22.04 17.85
CA VAL A 242 3.46 -22.10 19.22
C VAL A 242 4.99 -21.94 19.22
N LYS A 243 5.70 -22.60 18.29
CA LYS A 243 7.16 -22.46 18.16
C LYS A 243 7.60 -21.02 17.85
N LYS A 244 6.82 -20.26 17.08
CA LYS A 244 7.16 -18.89 16.69
C LYS A 244 6.86 -17.86 17.79
N VAL A 245 5.76 -18.03 18.53
CA VAL A 245 5.49 -17.26 19.75
C VAL A 245 6.58 -17.51 20.79
N ASN A 246 7.03 -18.77 20.96
CA ASN A 246 8.16 -19.08 21.84
C ASN A 246 9.46 -18.39 21.39
N ARG A 247 9.69 -18.25 20.08
CA ARG A 247 10.84 -17.49 19.56
C ARG A 247 10.74 -16.00 19.90
N LEU A 248 9.54 -15.42 19.91
CA LEU A 248 9.32 -14.01 20.26
C LEU A 248 9.58 -13.71 21.74
N VAL A 249 9.31 -14.66 22.64
CA VAL A 249 9.53 -14.52 24.10
C VAL A 249 11.02 -14.68 24.48
N ASN A 250 11.83 -15.31 23.62
CA ASN A 250 13.24 -15.59 23.87
C ASN A 250 14.21 -14.59 23.19
N ILE A 251 13.71 -13.45 22.71
CA ILE A 251 14.50 -12.31 22.17
C ILE A 251 14.84 -11.37 23.32
#